data_AF-A0A9X1XCH2-F1
#
_entry.id   AF-A0A9X1XCH2-F1
#
_cell.length_a   1.000
_cell.length_b   1.000
_cell.length_c   1.000
_cell.angle_alpha   90.00
_cell.angle_beta   90.00
_cell.angle_gamma   90.00
#
_symmetry.space_group_name_H-M   'P 1'
#
loop_
_entity.id
_entity.type
_entity.pdbx_description
1 polymer ?
#
loop_
_entity_poly.entity_id
_entity_poly.type
_entity_poly.pdbx_seq_one_letter_code
_entity_poly.pdbx_strand_id
1 'polypeptide(L)' 'MIGAGSAVFIAAAALVVFGPKKLPELGRAAGKTLREFKNATQGLMDDHDNDKKEKESLQNEQK' A
#
# COMPACT_ATOMS: atom_id res chain seq x y z
N MET A 1 25.57 -14.17 11.14
CA MET A 1 24.24 -13.59 11.43
C MET A 1 24.33 -12.09 11.28
N ILE A 2 23.74 -11.53 10.21
CA ILE A 2 23.66 -10.08 10.02
C ILE A 2 22.50 -9.62 10.92
N GLY A 3 22.80 -9.40 12.19
CA GLY A 3 21.80 -9.12 13.22
C GLY A 3 21.28 -7.68 13.15
N ALA A 4 20.18 -7.43 13.85
CA ALA A 4 19.51 -6.13 13.96
C ALA A 4 20.46 -4.96 14.29
N GLY A 5 21.61 -5.23 14.95
CA GLY A 5 22.63 -4.21 15.23
C GLY A 5 23.20 -3.54 13.97
N SER A 6 23.40 -4.27 12.87
CA SER A 6 23.91 -3.70 11.62
C SER A 6 22.93 -2.70 10.98
N ALA A 7 21.63 -3.02 11.01
CA ALA A 7 20.58 -2.13 10.52
C ALA A 7 20.47 -0.84 11.35
N VAL A 8 20.70 -0.92 12.67
CA VAL A 8 20.68 0.25 13.56
C VAL A 8 21.80 1.25 13.22
N PHE A 9 23.01 0.79 12.90
CA PHE A 9 24.10 1.69 12.47
C PHE A 9 23.78 2.42 11.17
N ILE A 10 23.21 1.72 10.19
CA ILE A 10 22.80 2.34 8.92
C ILE A 10 21.67 3.34 9.14
N ALA A 11 20.68 2.98 9.96
CA ALA A 11 19.59 3.88 10.33
C ALA A 11 20.10 5.13 11.05
N ALA A 12 21.07 4.99 11.97
CA ALA A 12 21.69 6.12 12.64
C ALA A 12 22.44 7.05 11.67
N ALA A 13 23.22 6.50 10.73
CA ALA A 13 23.89 7.29 9.70
C ALA A 13 22.88 8.03 8.80
N ALA A 14 21.80 7.36 8.38
CA ALA A 14 20.72 7.98 7.62
C ALA A 14 20.01 9.08 8.42
N LEU A 15 19.79 8.86 9.73
CA LEU A 15 19.20 9.86 10.63
C LEU A 15 20.08 11.09 10.81
N VAL A 16 21.40 10.98 10.71
CA VAL A 16 22.30 12.15 10.74
C VAL A 16 22.18 12.97 9.47
N VAL A 17 22.10 12.32 8.31
CA VAL A 17 21.98 12.99 7.00
C VAL A 17 20.59 13.60 6.80
N PHE A 18 19.53 12.84 7.08
CA PHE A 18 18.15 13.24 6.84
C PHE A 18 17.49 13.92 8.05
N GLY A 19 17.96 13.63 9.26
CA GLY A 19 17.36 14.12 10.51
C GLY A 19 16.24 13.22 11.05
N PRO A 20 16.11 13.05 12.38
CA PRO A 20 15.12 12.17 13.00
C PRO A 20 13.67 12.62 12.81
N LYS A 21 13.45 13.90 12.51
CA LYS A 21 12.11 14.43 12.22
C LYS A 21 11.67 14.17 10.77
N LYS A 22 12.59 13.97 9.83
CA LYS A 22 12.25 13.79 8.40
C LYS A 22 11.74 12.41 8.07
N LEU A 23 12.26 11.35 8.70
CA LEU A 23 11.75 9.99 8.54
C LEU A 23 10.25 9.85 8.90
N PRO A 24 9.75 10.31 10.06
CA PRO A 24 8.33 10.24 10.38
C PRO A 24 7.47 11.18 9.51
N GLU A 25 8.00 12.32 9.09
CA GLU A 25 7.32 13.24 8.16
C GLU A 25 7.10 12.58 6.79
N LEU A 26 8.15 11.97 6.22
CA LEU A 26 8.10 11.21 4.97
C LEU A 26 7.17 9.99 5.09
N GLY A 27 7.24 9.25 6.20
CA GLY A 27 6.37 8.11 6.45
C GLY A 27 4.88 8.50 6.53
N ARG A 28 4.55 9.65 7.12
CA ARG A 28 3.18 10.18 7.15
C ARG A 28 2.69 10.57 5.75
N ALA A 29 3.53 11.24 4.97
CA ALA A 29 3.19 11.63 3.60
C ALA A 29 2.98 10.40 2.70
N ALA A 30 3.97 9.48 2.68
CA ALA A 30 3.89 8.24 1.93
C ALA A 30 2.70 7.37 2.39
N GLY A 31 2.46 7.28 3.70
CA GLY A 31 1.34 6.53 4.26
C GLY A 31 -0.03 7.07 3.82
N LYS A 32 -0.17 8.40 3.72
CA LYS A 32 -1.38 9.03 3.19
C LYS A 32 -1.59 8.65 1.72
N THR A 33 -0.54 8.74 0.89
CA THR A 33 -0.58 8.32 -0.51
C THR A 33 -0.91 6.84 -0.66
N LEU A 34 -0.26 5.96 0.12
CA LEU A 34 -0.53 4.51 0.08
C LEU A 34 -1.97 4.19 0.50
N ARG A 35 -2.53 4.91 1.48
CA ARG A 35 -3.92 4.76 1.90
C ARG A 35 -4.89 5.17 0.80
N GLU A 36 -4.66 6.31 0.16
CA GLU A 36 -5.47 6.78 -0.98
C GLU A 36 -5.36 5.83 -2.16
N PHE A 37 -4.14 5.36 -2.48
CA PHE A 37 -3.90 4.36 -3.52
C PHE A 37 -4.64 3.04 -3.22
N LYS A 38 -4.55 2.53 -1.99
CA LYS A 38 -5.29 1.32 -1.57
C LYS A 38 -6.79 1.49 -1.77
N ASN A 39 -7.35 2.62 -1.35
CA ASN A 39 -8.78 2.88 -1.46
C ASN A 39 -9.22 2.96 -2.93
N ALA A 40 -8.46 3.64 -3.78
CA ALA A 40 -8.74 3.73 -5.21
C ALA A 40 -8.69 2.34 -5.89
N THR A 41 -7.63 1.57 -5.61
CA THR A 41 -7.47 0.21 -6.14
C THR A 41 -8.57 -0.73 -5.64
N GLN A 42 -9.00 -0.61 -4.38
CA GLN A 42 -10.07 -1.45 -3.83
C GLN A 42 -11.42 -1.16 -4.50
N GLY A 43 -11.74 0.12 -4.79
CA GLY A 43 -12.96 0.47 -5.53
C GLY A 43 -12.95 -0.08 -6.96
N LEU A 44 -11.81 -0.02 -7.65
CA LEU A 44 -11.63 -0.61 -8.97
C LEU A 44 -11.79 -2.14 -8.97
N MET A 45 -11.31 -2.81 -7.94
CA MET A 45 -11.44 -4.26 -7.80
C MET A 45 -12.89 -4.69 -7.55
N ASP A 46 -13.61 -3.93 -6.73
CA ASP A 46 -15.01 -4.21 -6.35
C ASP A 46 -15.97 -4.01 -7.54
N ASP A 47 -15.79 -2.95 -8.33
CA ASP A 47 -16.54 -2.76 -9.59
C ASP A 47 -16.31 -3.94 -10.55
N HIS A 48 -15.08 -4.42 -10.66
CA HIS A 48 -14.73 -5.50 -11.59
C HIS A 48 -15.26 -6.88 -11.17
N ASP A 49 -15.48 -7.12 -9.87
CA ASP A 49 -16.09 -8.34 -9.34
C ASP A 49 -17.63 -8.31 -9.44
N ASN A 50 -18.25 -7.13 -9.26
CA ASN A 50 -19.71 -6.97 -9.43
C ASN A 50 -20.11 -7.12 -10.92
N ASP A 51 -19.34 -6.55 -11.85
CA ASP A 51 -19.54 -6.72 -13.29
C ASP A 51 -19.40 -8.19 -13.75
N LYS A 52 -18.54 -8.97 -13.11
CA LYS A 52 -18.40 -10.41 -13.42
C LYS A 52 -19.58 -11.23 -12.91
N LYS A 53 -20.06 -10.97 -11.70
CA LYS A 53 -21.21 -11.68 -11.13
C LYS A 53 -22.51 -11.41 -11.88
N GLU A 54 -22.72 -10.18 -12.36
CA GLU A 54 -23.91 -9.83 -13.14
C GLU A 54 -23.92 -10.47 -14.54
N LYS A 55 -22.75 -10.61 -15.17
CA LYS A 55 -22.65 -11.26 -16.48
C LYS A 55 -22.80 -12.79 -16.41
N GLU A 56 -22.40 -13.42 -15.30
CA GLU A 56 -22.63 -14.86 -15.07
C GLU A 56 -24.09 -15.21 -14.77
N SER A 57 -24.84 -14.35 -14.08
CA SER A 57 -26.26 -14.60 -13.79
C SER A 57 -27.16 -14.45 -15.02
N LEU A 58 -26.88 -13.47 -15.89
CA LEU A 58 -27.63 -13.27 -17.14
C LEU A 58 -27.39 -14.39 -18.18
N GLN A 59 -26.23 -15.07 -18.12
CA GLN A 59 -25.90 -16.15 -19.05
C GLN A 59 -26.52 -17.50 -18.66
N ASN A 60 -26.85 -17.71 -17.38
CA ASN A 60 -27.50 -18.94 -16.91
C ASN A 60 -29.03 -18.92 -17.05
N GLU A 61 -29.65 -17.76 -17.22
CA GLU A 61 -31.11 -17.65 -17.40
C GLU A 61 -31.57 -17.85 -18.86
N GLN A 62 -30.65 -17.76 -19.83
CA GLN A 62 -30.94 -17.94 -21.26
C GLN A 62 -30.57 -19.33 -21.81
N LYS A 63 -30.21 -20.29 -20.94
CA LYS A 63 -29.84 -21.67 -21.31
C LYS A 63 -30.75 -22.68 -20.63
#